data_AF-A0A2R6IPM9-F1
#
_entry.id   AF-A0A2R6IPM9-F1
#
_cell.length_a   1.000
_cell.length_b   1.000
_cell.length_c   1.000
_cell.angle_alpha   90.00
_cell.angle_beta   90.00
_cell.angle_gamma   90.00
#
_symmetry.space_group_name_H-M   'P 1'
#
loop_
_entity.id
_entity.type
_entity.pdbx_description
1 polymer ?
#
loop_
_entity_poly.entity_id
_entity_poly.type
_entity_poly.pdbx_seq_one_letter_code
_entity_poly.pdbx_strand_id
1 'polypeptide(L)'
;MGVKQRSVVKVLLLSIITFGLYWLYVTHQYHTEFAKESELDPGFSPVVRTVMLFVPLANIYALWLFYQDVETLTGKSGVKYFALSLVFVGYYMAVGALNDYAA
;
A
#
# COMPACT_ATOMS: atom_id res chain seq x y z
N MET A 1 11.92 -2.95 12.32
CA MET A 1 10.78 -2.55 11.48
C MET A 1 11.28 -2.34 10.06
N GLY A 2 10.74 -3.09 9.11
CA GLY A 2 11.10 -3.03 7.69
C GLY A 2 10.34 -1.93 6.92
N VAL A 3 9.16 -1.53 7.40
CA VAL A 3 8.37 -0.43 6.82
C VAL A 3 8.96 0.94 7.13
N LYS A 4 9.10 1.78 6.11
CA LYS A 4 9.64 3.16 6.24
C LYS A 4 8.55 4.21 6.37
N GLN A 5 8.77 5.21 7.22
CA GLN A 5 7.91 6.40 7.30
C GLN A 5 7.97 7.24 6.02
N ARG A 6 6.81 7.74 5.59
CA ARG A 6 6.63 8.56 4.38
C ARG A 6 5.58 9.65 4.63
N SER A 7 5.88 10.90 4.31
CA SER A 7 4.89 11.98 4.43
C SER A 7 3.68 11.74 3.52
N VAL A 8 2.48 11.64 4.12
CA VAL A 8 1.21 11.47 3.38
C VAL A 8 1.01 12.58 2.35
N VAL A 9 1.30 13.83 2.74
CA VAL A 9 1.17 15.01 1.87
C VAL A 9 2.11 14.91 0.67
N LYS A 10 3.37 14.50 0.86
CA LYS A 10 4.31 14.31 -0.26
C LYS A 10 3.85 13.19 -1.19
N VAL A 11 3.37 12.08 -0.63
CA VAL A 11 2.84 10.96 -1.42
C VAL A 11 1.65 11.41 -2.26
N LEU A 12 0.70 12.14 -1.69
CA LEU A 12 -0.45 12.69 -2.42
C LEU A 12 -0.03 13.65 -3.53
N LEU A 13 0.74 14.70 -3.21
CA LEU A 13 1.12 15.72 -4.18
C LEU A 13 1.94 15.16 -5.33
N LEU A 14 2.93 14.30 -5.03
CA LEU A 14 3.76 13.69 -6.07
C LEU A 14 2.97 12.68 -6.90
N SER A 15 1.99 11.98 -6.30
CA SER A 15 1.08 11.11 -7.07
C SER A 15 0.26 11.91 -8.07
N ILE A 16 -0.21 13.11 -7.71
CA ILE A 16 -0.94 13.98 -8.64
C ILE A 16 -0.01 14.52 -9.73
N ILE A 17 1.14 15.11 -9.34
CA ILE A 17 2.10 15.75 -10.27
C ILE A 17 2.65 14.74 -11.30
N THR A 18 2.83 13.49 -10.89
CA THR A 18 3.37 12.43 -11.75
C THR A 18 2.29 11.55 -12.39
N PHE A 19 1.01 11.98 -12.35
CA PHE A 19 -0.12 11.24 -12.91
C PHE A 19 -0.20 9.78 -12.43
N GLY A 20 0.07 9.53 -11.15
CA GLY A 20 -0.02 8.22 -10.50
C GLY A 20 1.28 7.41 -10.53
N LEU A 21 2.32 7.83 -11.23
CA LEU A 21 3.59 7.08 -11.26
C LEU A 21 4.27 7.04 -9.89
N TYR A 22 4.23 8.13 -9.14
CA TYR A 22 4.77 8.16 -7.77
C TYR A 22 3.98 7.25 -6.83
N TRP A 23 2.66 7.14 -7.02
CA TRP A 23 1.83 6.20 -6.28
C TRP A 23 2.27 4.75 -6.53
N LEU A 24 2.48 4.37 -7.80
CA LEU A 24 2.98 3.04 -8.17
C LEU A 24 4.35 2.75 -7.55
N TYR A 25 5.26 3.73 -7.60
CA TYR A 25 6.57 3.63 -6.98
C TYR A 25 6.48 3.38 -5.47
N VAL A 26 5.67 4.16 -4.75
CA VAL A 26 5.50 4.00 -3.30
C VAL A 26 4.85 2.65 -2.97
N THR A 27 3.85 2.21 -3.73
CA THR A 27 3.21 0.90 -3.56
C THR A 27 4.20 -0.25 -3.77
N HIS A 28 5.06 -0.19 -4.80
CA HIS A 28 6.13 -1.17 -4.99
C HIS A 28 7.11 -1.18 -3.81
N GLN A 29 7.50 0.00 -3.30
CA GLN A 29 8.36 0.06 -2.11
C GLN A 29 7.69 -0.60 -0.90
N TYR A 30 6.39 -0.38 -0.67
CA TYR A 30 5.66 -1.08 0.39
C TYR A 30 5.65 -2.59 0.17
N HIS A 31 5.38 -3.08 -1.04
CA HIS A 31 5.47 -4.52 -1.32
C HIS A 31 6.85 -5.11 -0.97
N THR A 32 7.93 -4.38 -1.26
CA THR A 32 9.30 -4.83 -0.91
C THR A 32 9.61 -4.75 0.58
N GLU A 33 8.95 -3.85 1.32
CA GLU A 33 9.09 -3.73 2.76
C GLU A 33 8.28 -4.80 3.49
N PHE A 34 7.02 -5.01 3.05
CA PHE A 34 6.13 -6.06 3.55
C PHE A 34 6.71 -7.46 3.38
N ALA A 35 7.41 -7.72 2.27
CA ALA A 35 8.10 -8.99 2.05
C ALA A 35 9.24 -9.27 3.05
N LYS A 36 9.63 -8.29 3.89
CA LYS A 36 10.64 -8.44 4.95
C LYS A 36 10.01 -8.58 6.33
N GLU A 37 8.70 -8.37 6.47
CA GLU A 37 8.00 -8.48 7.74
C GLU A 37 7.61 -9.94 7.98
N SER A 38 7.98 -10.50 9.14
CA SER A 38 7.72 -11.91 9.47
C SER A 38 6.26 -12.22 9.76
N GLU A 39 5.45 -11.19 10.03
CA GLU A 39 4.02 -11.30 10.32
C GLU A 39 3.16 -11.43 9.06
N LEU A 40 3.75 -11.18 7.89
CA LEU A 40 3.06 -11.20 6.60
C LEU A 40 3.44 -12.44 5.81
N ASP A 41 2.43 -13.11 5.24
CA ASP A 41 2.67 -14.08 4.17
C ASP A 41 2.83 -13.32 2.85
N PRO A 42 4.01 -13.34 2.22
CA PRO A 42 4.22 -12.62 0.98
C PRO A 42 3.24 -13.08 -0.10
N GLY A 43 2.88 -14.37 -0.17
CA GLY A 43 2.02 -15.02 -1.19
C GLY A 43 2.52 -14.92 -2.65
N PHE A 44 3.07 -13.78 -3.03
CA PHE A 44 3.62 -13.38 -4.31
C PHE A 44 4.86 -12.51 -4.07
N SER A 45 5.79 -12.50 -5.02
CA SER A 45 6.94 -11.59 -4.96
C SER A 45 6.49 -10.12 -5.11
N PRO A 46 7.25 -9.14 -4.57
CA PRO A 46 6.91 -7.72 -4.71
C PRO A 46 6.72 -7.27 -6.15
N VAL A 47 7.56 -7.80 -7.05
CA VAL A 47 7.50 -7.53 -8.49
C VAL A 47 6.18 -8.02 -9.08
N VAL A 48 5.76 -9.25 -8.75
CA VAL A 48 4.49 -9.81 -9.23
C VAL A 48 3.31 -8.98 -8.73
N ARG A 49 3.29 -8.61 -7.45
CA ARG A 49 2.23 -7.76 -6.89
C ARG A 49 2.16 -6.39 -7.58
N THR A 50 3.29 -5.81 -7.97
CA THR A 50 3.32 -4.55 -8.73
C THR A 50 2.87 -4.72 -10.17
N VAL A 51 3.24 -5.81 -10.84
CA VAL A 51 2.74 -6.12 -12.19
C VAL A 51 1.21 -6.31 -12.19
N MET A 52 0.66 -6.94 -11.15
CA MET A 52 -0.79 -7.10 -10.99
C MET A 52 -1.55 -5.76 -10.98
N LEU A 53 -0.92 -4.66 -10.54
CA LEU A 53 -1.54 -3.33 -10.55
C LEU A 53 -1.88 -2.82 -11.97
N PHE A 54 -1.29 -3.38 -13.02
CA PHE A 54 -1.57 -2.97 -14.40
C PHE A 54 -2.68 -3.77 -15.08
N VAL A 55 -3.11 -4.89 -14.48
CA VAL A 55 -4.17 -5.76 -15.03
C VAL A 55 -5.45 -5.49 -14.23
N PRO A 56 -6.57 -5.03 -14.83
CA PRO A 56 -7.72 -4.49 -14.08
C PRO A 56 -8.26 -5.39 -12.96
N LEU A 57 -8.51 -6.68 -13.23
CA LEU A 57 -9.03 -7.60 -12.20
C LEU A 57 -7.96 -7.97 -11.16
N ALA A 58 -6.70 -8.13 -11.58
CA ALA A 58 -5.61 -8.41 -10.67
C ALA A 58 -5.23 -7.18 -9.82
N ASN A 59 -5.50 -5.97 -10.32
CA ASN A 59 -5.26 -4.72 -9.61
C ASN A 59 -6.15 -4.64 -8.38
N ILE A 60 -7.44 -4.96 -8.51
CA ILE A 60 -8.37 -4.99 -7.37
C ILE A 60 -7.90 -6.00 -6.32
N TYR A 61 -7.47 -7.19 -6.76
CA TYR A 61 -6.97 -8.21 -5.86
C TYR A 61 -5.64 -7.81 -5.19
N ALA A 62 -4.71 -7.21 -5.92
CA ALA A 62 -3.44 -6.72 -5.38
C ALA A 62 -3.66 -5.58 -4.36
N LEU A 63 -4.61 -4.68 -4.64
CA LEU A 63 -5.03 -3.65 -3.68
C LEU A 63 -5.64 -4.27 -2.43
N TRP A 64 -6.50 -5.27 -2.59
CA TRP A 64 -7.08 -6.00 -1.47
C TRP A 64 -5.99 -6.62 -0.57
N LEU A 65 -5.03 -7.33 -1.16
CA LEU A 65 -3.88 -7.89 -0.41
C LEU A 65 -3.08 -6.79 0.31
N PHE A 66 -2.81 -5.67 -0.37
CA PHE A 66 -2.13 -4.54 0.25
C PHE A 66 -2.85 -4.03 1.51
N TYR A 67 -4.17 -3.91 1.49
CA TYR A 67 -4.92 -3.44 2.66
C TYR A 67 -5.03 -4.50 3.77
N GLN A 68 -5.02 -5.79 3.42
CA GLN A 68 -4.90 -6.86 4.43
C GLN A 68 -3.54 -6.80 5.14
N ASP A 69 -2.46 -6.58 4.40
CA ASP A 69 -1.12 -6.44 4.99
C ASP A 69 -1.07 -5.23 5.94
N VAL A 70 -1.66 -4.10 5.54
CA VAL A 70 -1.79 -2.90 6.39
C VAL A 70 -2.58 -3.23 7.65
N GLU A 71 -3.66 -3.99 7.56
CA GLU A 71 -4.47 -4.38 8.72
C GLU A 71 -3.69 -5.29 9.67
N THR A 72 -2.98 -6.29 9.15
CA THR A 72 -2.13 -7.18 9.96
C THR A 72 -1.06 -6.39 10.71
N LEU A 73 -0.37 -5.46 10.05
CA LEU A 73 0.71 -4.69 10.69
C LEU A 73 0.20 -3.62 11.67
N THR A 74 -0.89 -2.93 11.33
CA THR A 74 -1.30 -1.71 12.06
C THR A 74 -2.49 -1.93 12.98
N GLY A 75 -3.19 -3.06 12.87
CA GLY A 75 -4.47 -3.33 13.55
C GLY A 75 -5.62 -2.42 13.10
N LYS A 76 -5.44 -1.60 12.06
CA LYS A 76 -6.48 -0.73 11.50
C LYS A 76 -7.24 -1.47 10.40
N SER A 77 -8.56 -1.28 10.34
CA SER A 77 -9.42 -2.00 9.38
C SER A 77 -8.99 -1.80 7.92
N GLY A 78 -8.47 -2.85 7.30
CA GLY A 78 -8.06 -2.92 5.90
C GLY A 78 -9.27 -2.86 4.98
N VAL A 79 -10.37 -3.51 5.36
CA VAL A 79 -11.66 -3.42 4.64
C VAL A 79 -12.13 -1.97 4.50
N LYS A 80 -12.04 -1.18 5.57
CA LYS A 80 -12.39 0.25 5.54
C LYS A 80 -11.49 1.01 4.57
N TYR A 81 -10.17 0.79 4.63
CA TYR A 81 -9.24 1.46 3.72
C TYR A 81 -9.42 1.02 2.27
N PHE A 82 -9.70 -0.25 2.01
CA PHE A 82 -10.01 -0.74 0.67
C PHE A 82 -11.28 -0.10 0.11
N ALA A 83 -12.38 -0.08 0.87
CA ALA A 83 -13.62 0.56 0.43
C ALA A 83 -13.44 2.06 0.12
N LEU A 84 -12.71 2.78 0.97
CA LEU A 84 -12.41 4.20 0.77
C LEU A 84 -11.39 4.46 -0.35
N SER A 85 -10.64 3.44 -0.79
CA SER A 85 -9.70 3.56 -1.91
C SER A 85 -10.40 3.73 -3.25
N LEU A 86 -11.64 3.24 -3.39
CA LEU A 86 -12.47 3.40 -4.59
C LEU A 86 -12.78 4.88 -4.90
N VAL A 87 -12.67 5.74 -3.88
CA VAL A 87 -12.81 7.21 -4.00
C VAL A 87 -11.49 7.93 -3.70
N PHE A 88 -10.35 7.25 -3.90
CA PHE A 88 -8.98 7.78 -3.77
C PHE A 88 -8.53 8.21 -2.36
N VAL A 89 -9.30 7.96 -1.30
CA VAL A 89 -8.95 8.39 0.07
C VAL A 89 -8.22 7.29 0.83
N GLY A 90 -8.67 6.04 0.67
CA GLY A 90 -8.24 4.92 1.51
C GLY A 90 -6.74 4.62 1.46
N TYR A 91 -6.09 4.82 0.31
CA TYR A 91 -4.65 4.63 0.18
C TYR A 91 -3.85 5.59 1.08
N TYR A 92 -4.21 6.88 1.11
CA TYR A 92 -3.49 7.87 1.91
C TYR A 92 -3.74 7.68 3.41
N MET A 93 -4.90 7.15 3.79
CA MET A 93 -5.15 6.73 5.17
C MET A 93 -4.28 5.55 5.58
N ALA A 94 -4.10 4.57 4.68
CA ALA A 94 -3.20 3.43 4.92
C ALA A 94 -1.74 3.89 5.07
N VAL A 95 -1.27 4.84 4.25
CA VAL A 95 0.06 5.46 4.43
C VAL A 95 0.19 6.11 5.82
N GLY A 96 -0.85 6.81 6.28
CA GLY A 96 -0.89 7.37 7.64
C GLY A 96 -0.76 6.29 8.72
N ALA A 97 -1.56 5.23 8.64
CA ALA A 97 -1.50 4.12 9.59
C ALA A 97 -0.12 3.42 9.62
N LEU A 98 0.50 3.24 8.44
CA LEU A 98 1.85 2.67 8.34
C LEU A 98 2.92 3.59 8.93
N ASN A 99 2.74 4.91 8.87
CA ASN A 99 3.65 5.85 9.54
C ASN A 99 3.55 5.76 11.05
N ASP A 100 2.32 5.66 11.58
CA ASP A 100 2.08 5.50 13.01
C ASP A 100 2.66 4.18 13.53
N TYR A 101 2.59 3.10 12.72
CA TYR A 101 3.23 1.81 13.02
C TYR A 101 4.75 1.87 12.97
N ALA A 102 5.33 2.63 12.04
CA ALA A 102 6.78 2.75 11.88
C ALA A 102 7.44 3.76 12.85
N ALA A 103 6.66 4.42 13.71
CA ALA A 103 7.13 5.37 14.73
C ALA A 103 7.49 4.66 16.04
#